data_AF-A0A951MPA2-F1
#
_entry.id   AF-A0A951MPA2-F1
#
_cell.length_a   1.000
_cell.length_b   1.000
_cell.length_c   1.000
_cell.angle_alpha   90.00
_cell.angle_beta   90.00
_cell.angle_gamma   90.00
#
_symmetry.space_group_name_H-M   'P 1'
#
loop_
_entity.id
_entity.type
_entity.pdbx_description
1 polymer ?
#
loop_
_entity_poly.entity_id
_entity_poly.type
_entity_poly.pdbx_seq_one_letter_code
_entity_poly.pdbx_strand_id
1 'polypeptide(L)'
;MERGPEIAFYQVDAFTDRPFRGNPAAVFLHEEPLDPRAMQMVAREMNLSETAFVGPERDGAREIRWFTPAVEVSACGHATLAAGHVLMEEAHMKGPVHLRSPAGTITVRDDDGILSMAFPADPAEIELPPSGLLRALGCHEAVPVLRSDQIWMVRLSWGKEVEALTPNMSRLLEADVGDGVLGVAVTAPGGGDVDFVSRFFAPWVGIPEVLKSVLDRHDGGRADDVDADAIVELGPLDLDATAAIVGPERAAELHARSGGLPLLLAALTVTSDDGTPTTIHDAIARRIETLGVATTTLSAAAVLGSDVDLDLL
;
A
#
# COMPACT_ATOMS: atom_id res chain seq x y z
N MET A 1 -45.64 0.10 -9.48
CA MET A 1 -44.17 0.12 -9.50
C MET A 1 -43.76 -1.11 -10.28
N GLU A 2 -43.19 -0.95 -11.48
CA GLU A 2 -42.62 -2.10 -12.20
C GLU A 2 -41.50 -2.68 -11.36
N ARG A 3 -41.50 -4.01 -11.17
CA ARG A 3 -40.38 -4.70 -10.54
C ARG A 3 -39.26 -4.76 -11.57
N GLY A 4 -38.09 -4.27 -11.20
CA GLY A 4 -36.87 -4.49 -11.98
C GLY A 4 -36.45 -5.97 -11.98
N PRO A 5 -35.38 -6.32 -12.71
CA PRO A 5 -34.86 -7.69 -12.73
C PRO A 5 -34.45 -8.13 -11.32
N GLU A 6 -34.73 -9.40 -10.99
CA GLU A 6 -34.23 -10.02 -9.76
C GLU A 6 -32.76 -10.41 -9.96
N ILE A 7 -31.88 -9.86 -9.11
CA ILE A 7 -30.44 -10.08 -9.16
C ILE A 7 -30.02 -10.74 -7.86
N ALA A 8 -29.30 -11.85 -7.93
CA ALA A 8 -28.80 -12.52 -6.74
C ALA A 8 -27.68 -11.68 -6.10
N PHE A 9 -27.75 -11.52 -4.79
CA PHE A 9 -26.81 -10.72 -4.00
C PHE A 9 -26.24 -11.59 -2.88
N TYR A 10 -24.92 -11.51 -2.72
CA TYR A 10 -24.18 -12.15 -1.66
C TYR A 10 -23.22 -11.14 -1.03
N GLN A 11 -23.05 -11.23 0.28
CA GLN A 11 -22.00 -10.50 1.00
C GLN A 11 -21.02 -11.53 1.56
N VAL A 12 -19.75 -11.40 1.19
CA VAL A 12 -18.69 -12.34 1.58
C VAL A 12 -17.58 -11.60 2.29
N ASP A 13 -17.18 -12.12 3.44
CA ASP A 13 -16.04 -11.65 4.21
C ASP A 13 -14.76 -12.35 3.70
N ALA A 14 -13.98 -11.67 2.86
CA ALA A 14 -12.75 -12.23 2.31
C ALA A 14 -11.61 -12.26 3.34
N PHE A 15 -10.66 -13.18 3.16
CA PHE A 15 -9.50 -13.40 4.05
C PHE A 15 -9.88 -13.82 5.48
N THR A 16 -11.00 -14.52 5.65
CA THR A 16 -11.39 -15.08 6.94
C THR A 16 -12.29 -16.31 6.77
N ASP A 17 -12.29 -17.17 7.78
CA ASP A 17 -13.21 -18.30 7.96
C ASP A 17 -14.36 -17.97 8.93
N ARG A 18 -14.44 -16.72 9.42
CA ARG A 18 -15.39 -16.27 10.44
C ARG A 18 -16.20 -15.07 9.96
N PRO A 19 -17.53 -15.08 10.16
CA PRO A 19 -18.36 -13.92 9.87
C PRO A 19 -17.91 -12.66 10.63
N PHE A 20 -18.09 -11.50 10.00
CA PHE A 20 -17.79 -10.18 10.53
C PHE A 20 -16.30 -9.93 10.80
N ARG A 21 -15.44 -10.63 10.06
CA ARG A 21 -13.97 -10.44 10.04
C ARG A 21 -13.51 -10.27 8.59
N GLY A 22 -12.21 -10.04 8.38
CA GLY A 22 -11.67 -9.90 7.04
C GLY A 22 -12.17 -8.65 6.32
N ASN A 23 -12.24 -8.69 4.99
CA ASN A 23 -12.71 -7.58 4.16
C ASN A 23 -14.02 -7.93 3.43
N PRO A 24 -15.14 -7.29 3.79
CA PRO A 24 -16.43 -7.57 3.18
C PRO A 24 -16.50 -7.08 1.72
N ALA A 25 -16.95 -7.95 0.83
CA ALA A 25 -17.27 -7.64 -0.56
C ALA A 25 -18.73 -7.97 -0.86
N ALA A 26 -19.39 -7.10 -1.62
CA ALA A 26 -20.69 -7.40 -2.22
C ALA A 26 -20.48 -8.08 -3.57
N VAL A 27 -21.21 -9.16 -3.84
CA VAL A 27 -21.18 -9.89 -5.11
C VAL A 27 -22.59 -9.98 -5.67
N PHE A 28 -22.78 -9.44 -6.87
CA PHE A 28 -24.03 -9.51 -7.63
C PHE A 28 -23.87 -10.45 -8.81
N LEU A 29 -24.71 -11.48 -8.91
CA LEU A 29 -24.75 -12.37 -10.08
C LEU A 29 -25.90 -11.94 -10.99
N HIS A 30 -25.58 -11.61 -12.23
CA HIS A 30 -26.57 -11.18 -13.22
C HIS A 30 -26.35 -11.89 -14.57
N GLU A 31 -27.45 -12.19 -15.27
CA GLU A 31 -27.42 -12.82 -16.59
C GLU A 31 -27.72 -11.81 -17.72
N GLU A 32 -28.45 -10.75 -17.41
CA GLU A 32 -28.77 -9.68 -18.36
C GLU A 32 -27.76 -8.52 -18.24
N PRO A 33 -27.47 -7.78 -19.34
CA PRO A 33 -26.60 -6.60 -19.27
C PRO A 33 -27.14 -5.56 -18.29
N LEU A 34 -26.29 -5.08 -17.37
CA LEU A 34 -26.61 -3.97 -16.47
C LEU A 34 -25.95 -2.68 -16.94
N ASP A 35 -26.64 -1.56 -16.75
CA ASP A 35 -26.07 -0.23 -16.98
C ASP A 35 -24.91 0.01 -16.00
N PRO A 36 -23.69 0.35 -16.48
CA PRO A 36 -22.58 0.75 -15.62
C PRO A 36 -22.94 1.82 -14.58
N ARG A 37 -23.83 2.75 -14.92
CA ARG A 37 -24.28 3.79 -13.97
C ARG A 37 -25.11 3.20 -12.83
N ALA A 38 -25.96 2.22 -13.14
CA ALA A 38 -26.72 1.50 -12.13
C ALA A 38 -25.80 0.67 -11.23
N MET A 39 -24.81 -0.02 -11.80
CA MET A 39 -23.77 -0.74 -11.04
C MET A 39 -23.05 0.19 -10.05
N GLN A 40 -22.61 1.37 -10.52
CA GLN A 40 -21.96 2.38 -9.67
C GLN A 40 -22.88 2.91 -8.56
N MET A 41 -24.17 3.14 -8.86
CA MET A 41 -25.15 3.57 -7.86
C MET A 41 -25.38 2.51 -6.79
N VAL A 42 -25.45 1.24 -7.19
CA VAL A 42 -25.56 0.11 -6.26
C VAL A 42 -24.29 0.01 -5.40
N ALA A 43 -23.10 0.09 -5.99
CA ALA A 43 -21.84 0.05 -5.23
C ALA A 43 -21.76 1.19 -4.20
N ARG A 44 -22.24 2.38 -4.57
CA ARG A 44 -22.35 3.52 -3.66
C ARG A 44 -23.35 3.26 -2.52
N GLU A 45 -24.48 2.63 -2.80
CA GLU A 45 -25.47 2.26 -1.78
C GLU A 45 -24.95 1.18 -0.84
N MET A 46 -24.23 0.19 -1.37
CA MET A 46 -23.60 -0.88 -0.57
C MET A 46 -22.55 -0.32 0.39
N ASN A 47 -21.82 0.72 -0.03
CA ASN A 47 -20.84 1.44 0.78
C ASN A 47 -19.80 0.51 1.46
N LEU A 48 -19.45 -0.58 0.78
CA LEU A 48 -18.31 -1.44 1.10
C LEU A 48 -17.07 -0.94 0.37
N SER A 49 -15.90 -1.53 0.65
CA SER A 49 -14.69 -1.17 -0.09
C SER A 49 -14.90 -1.46 -1.58
N GLU A 50 -15.38 -2.66 -1.91
CA GLU A 50 -15.68 -3.02 -3.30
C GLU A 50 -16.96 -3.84 -3.46
N THR A 51 -17.61 -3.63 -4.61
CA THR A 51 -18.74 -4.41 -5.12
C THR A 51 -18.37 -5.04 -6.45
N ALA A 52 -18.47 -6.36 -6.54
CA ALA A 52 -18.26 -7.14 -7.76
C ALA A 52 -19.59 -7.45 -8.45
N PHE A 53 -19.66 -7.18 -9.76
CA PHE A 53 -20.75 -7.62 -10.62
C PHE A 53 -20.23 -8.72 -11.54
N VAL A 54 -20.82 -9.90 -11.43
CA VAL A 54 -20.48 -11.08 -12.22
C VAL A 54 -21.58 -11.32 -13.23
N GLY A 55 -21.21 -11.25 -14.50
CA GLY A 55 -22.11 -11.39 -15.64
C GLY A 55 -22.30 -12.82 -16.13
N PRO A 56 -22.94 -12.97 -17.29
CA PRO A 56 -23.17 -14.27 -17.91
C PRO A 56 -21.85 -14.94 -18.31
N GLU A 57 -21.89 -16.27 -18.39
CA GLU A 57 -20.76 -17.07 -18.88
C GLU A 57 -20.68 -17.03 -20.41
N ARG A 58 -19.48 -16.76 -20.92
CA ARG A 58 -19.16 -16.77 -22.35
C ARG A 58 -17.78 -17.37 -22.57
N ASP A 59 -17.72 -18.43 -23.39
CA ASP A 59 -16.47 -19.12 -23.74
C ASP A 59 -15.70 -19.61 -22.49
N GLY A 60 -16.42 -20.18 -21.52
CA GLY A 60 -15.83 -20.75 -20.30
C GLY A 60 -15.34 -19.75 -19.26
N ALA A 61 -15.70 -18.47 -19.38
CA ALA A 61 -15.42 -17.45 -18.36
C ALA A 61 -16.63 -16.54 -18.15
N ARG A 62 -16.81 -16.04 -16.93
CA ARG A 62 -17.83 -15.03 -16.60
C ARG A 62 -17.23 -13.64 -16.63
N GLU A 63 -17.97 -12.68 -17.15
CA GLU A 63 -17.56 -11.28 -17.09
C GLU A 63 -17.55 -10.80 -15.63
N ILE A 64 -16.57 -9.99 -15.25
CA ILE A 64 -16.51 -9.37 -13.93
C ILE A 64 -16.15 -7.90 -14.03
N ARG A 65 -16.77 -7.09 -13.16
CA ARG A 65 -16.49 -5.66 -12.98
C ARG A 65 -16.48 -5.32 -11.50
N TRP A 66 -15.63 -4.38 -11.10
CA TRP A 66 -15.45 -3.99 -9.70
C TRP A 66 -15.67 -2.50 -9.53
N PHE A 67 -16.43 -2.14 -8.51
CA PHE A 67 -16.76 -0.76 -8.20
C PHE A 67 -16.49 -0.47 -6.74
N THR A 68 -15.74 0.59 -6.48
CA THR A 68 -15.78 1.27 -5.18
C THR A 68 -17.06 2.12 -5.10
N PRO A 69 -17.37 2.77 -3.97
CA PRO A 69 -18.49 3.69 -3.88
C PRO A 69 -18.42 4.88 -4.85
N ALA A 70 -17.23 5.20 -5.37
CA ALA A 70 -17.01 6.38 -6.21
C ALA A 70 -16.69 6.05 -7.67
N VAL A 71 -15.96 4.96 -7.94
CA VAL A 71 -15.42 4.67 -9.27
C VAL A 71 -15.40 3.17 -9.57
N GLU A 72 -15.36 2.85 -10.85
CA GLU A 72 -14.97 1.51 -11.33
C GLU A 72 -13.45 1.36 -11.26
N VAL A 73 -12.97 0.21 -10.79
CA VAL A 73 -11.54 -0.13 -10.75
C VAL A 73 -11.21 -1.24 -11.73
N SER A 74 -9.99 -1.23 -12.27
CA SER A 74 -9.56 -2.16 -13.32
C SER A 74 -9.45 -3.60 -12.83
N ALA A 75 -9.15 -3.79 -11.55
CA ALA A 75 -9.06 -5.08 -10.90
C ALA A 75 -9.13 -4.92 -9.37
N CYS A 76 -9.57 -5.98 -8.67
CA CYS A 76 -9.61 -6.00 -7.20
C CYS A 76 -9.44 -7.43 -6.68
N GLY A 77 -8.50 -7.65 -5.77
CA GLY A 77 -8.19 -8.98 -5.25
C GLY A 77 -9.32 -9.60 -4.42
N HIS A 78 -9.63 -9.02 -3.25
CA HIS A 78 -10.55 -9.65 -2.29
C HIS A 78 -11.97 -9.85 -2.85
N ALA A 79 -12.48 -8.90 -3.64
CA ALA A 79 -13.78 -9.03 -4.31
C ALA A 79 -13.78 -10.08 -5.44
N THR A 80 -12.62 -10.35 -6.06
CA THR A 80 -12.45 -11.46 -7.02
C THR A 80 -12.49 -12.81 -6.31
N LEU A 81 -11.82 -12.94 -5.16
CA LEU A 81 -11.89 -14.16 -4.34
C LEU A 81 -13.31 -14.39 -3.83
N ALA A 82 -14.00 -13.33 -3.37
CA ALA A 82 -15.41 -13.40 -3.00
C ALA A 82 -16.31 -13.86 -4.15
N ALA A 83 -16.11 -13.33 -5.36
CA ALA A 83 -16.85 -13.77 -6.54
C ALA A 83 -16.58 -15.24 -6.88
N GLY A 84 -15.32 -15.68 -6.80
CA GLY A 84 -14.94 -17.08 -6.98
C GLY A 84 -15.62 -17.99 -5.95
N HIS A 85 -15.60 -17.61 -4.67
CA HIS A 85 -16.27 -18.31 -3.58
C HIS A 85 -17.77 -18.50 -3.87
N VAL A 86 -18.47 -17.40 -4.20
CA VAL A 86 -19.91 -17.43 -4.53
C VAL A 86 -20.21 -18.35 -5.71
N LEU A 87 -19.39 -18.29 -6.77
CA LEU A 87 -19.60 -19.14 -7.95
C LEU A 87 -19.38 -20.63 -7.66
N MET A 88 -18.42 -20.97 -6.80
CA MET A 88 -18.15 -22.35 -6.40
C MET A 88 -19.21 -22.88 -5.43
N GLU A 89 -19.56 -22.13 -4.39
CA GLU A 89 -20.49 -22.58 -3.33
C GLU A 89 -21.95 -22.49 -3.76
N GLU A 90 -22.38 -21.34 -4.28
CA GLU A 90 -23.80 -21.04 -4.51
C GLU A 90 -24.24 -21.38 -5.94
N ALA A 91 -23.35 -21.16 -6.92
CA ALA A 91 -23.61 -21.55 -8.31
C ALA A 91 -23.09 -22.96 -8.66
N HIS A 92 -22.51 -23.67 -7.69
CA HIS A 92 -22.00 -25.04 -7.80
C HIS A 92 -21.06 -25.27 -9.00
N MET A 93 -20.29 -24.25 -9.38
CA MET A 93 -19.29 -24.37 -10.43
C MET A 93 -18.17 -25.30 -9.97
N LYS A 94 -17.77 -26.24 -10.85
CA LYS A 94 -16.72 -27.22 -10.55
C LYS A 94 -15.41 -26.83 -11.22
N GLY A 95 -14.32 -26.92 -10.48
CA GLY A 95 -12.99 -26.60 -10.97
C GLY A 95 -12.70 -25.10 -10.95
N PRO A 96 -11.61 -24.66 -11.61
CA PRO A 96 -11.20 -23.27 -11.61
C PRO A 96 -12.28 -22.34 -12.18
N VAL A 97 -12.51 -21.22 -11.51
CA VAL A 97 -13.43 -20.18 -11.97
C VAL A 97 -12.64 -19.14 -12.78
N HIS A 98 -13.04 -18.94 -14.02
CA HIS A 98 -12.43 -17.95 -14.91
C HIS A 98 -13.29 -16.68 -14.95
N LEU A 99 -12.69 -15.55 -14.57
CA LEU A 99 -13.33 -14.24 -14.50
C LEU A 99 -12.66 -13.30 -15.50
N ARG A 100 -13.40 -12.85 -16.50
CA ARG A 100 -12.92 -12.00 -17.59
C ARG A 100 -13.22 -10.54 -17.29
N SER A 101 -12.18 -9.74 -17.25
CA SER A 101 -12.24 -8.27 -17.13
C SER A 101 -11.62 -7.61 -18.37
N PRO A 102 -11.79 -6.29 -18.55
CA PRO A 102 -11.07 -5.55 -19.59
C PRO A 102 -9.54 -5.67 -19.51
N ALA A 103 -9.00 -5.85 -18.30
CA ALA A 103 -7.56 -6.01 -18.07
C ALA A 103 -7.04 -7.44 -18.34
N GLY A 104 -7.93 -8.41 -18.55
CA GLY A 104 -7.59 -9.80 -18.79
C GLY A 104 -8.44 -10.79 -18.00
N THR A 105 -8.11 -12.07 -18.13
CA THR A 105 -8.82 -13.15 -17.41
C THR A 105 -8.05 -13.52 -16.15
N ILE A 106 -8.74 -13.48 -15.00
CA ILE A 106 -8.24 -13.91 -13.70
C ILE A 106 -8.84 -15.29 -13.42
N THR A 107 -8.02 -16.21 -12.93
CA THR A 107 -8.48 -17.56 -12.56
C THR A 107 -8.42 -17.71 -11.06
N VAL A 108 -9.56 -18.02 -10.45
CA VAL A 108 -9.66 -18.41 -9.04
C VAL A 108 -9.65 -19.93 -8.97
N ARG A 109 -8.79 -20.48 -8.11
CA ARG A 109 -8.69 -21.91 -7.83
C ARG A 109 -9.01 -22.14 -6.37
N ASP A 110 -9.60 -23.29 -6.09
CA ASP A 110 -9.79 -23.81 -4.75
C ASP A 110 -8.84 -25.00 -4.55
N ASP A 111 -8.06 -24.95 -3.49
CA ASP A 111 -7.22 -26.03 -3.00
C ASP A 111 -7.61 -26.32 -1.56
N ASP A 112 -8.46 -27.34 -1.37
CA ASP A 112 -8.98 -27.80 -0.07
C ASP A 112 -9.56 -26.67 0.83
N GLY A 113 -10.33 -25.75 0.25
CA GLY A 113 -10.98 -24.64 0.94
C GLY A 113 -10.15 -23.36 0.99
N ILE A 114 -8.94 -23.37 0.42
CA ILE A 114 -8.10 -22.18 0.27
C ILE A 114 -8.22 -21.66 -1.15
N LEU A 115 -8.82 -20.49 -1.28
CA LEU A 115 -8.96 -19.81 -2.57
C LEU A 115 -7.69 -19.05 -2.94
N SER A 116 -7.21 -19.26 -4.16
CA SER A 116 -6.03 -18.59 -4.72
C SER A 116 -6.30 -18.04 -6.11
N MET A 117 -5.57 -16.99 -6.49
CA MET A 117 -5.62 -16.40 -7.83
C MET A 117 -4.25 -15.85 -8.23
N ALA A 118 -4.02 -15.70 -9.52
CA ALA A 118 -2.87 -14.96 -10.04
C ALA A 118 -3.31 -13.55 -10.46
N PHE A 119 -2.60 -12.54 -9.97
CA PHE A 119 -2.83 -11.14 -10.32
C PHE A 119 -1.66 -10.62 -11.17
N PRO A 120 -1.89 -9.68 -12.10
CA PRO A 120 -0.80 -9.00 -12.78
C PRO A 120 0.14 -8.34 -11.76
N ALA A 121 1.45 -8.43 -12.00
CA ALA A 121 2.43 -7.73 -11.18
C ALA A 121 2.31 -6.21 -11.42
N ASP A 122 2.35 -5.44 -10.34
CA ASP A 122 2.46 -3.97 -10.34
C ASP A 122 3.79 -3.60 -9.66
N PRO A 123 4.91 -3.62 -10.41
CA PRO A 123 6.24 -3.40 -9.83
C PRO A 123 6.36 -1.98 -9.29
N ALA A 124 7.07 -1.83 -8.17
CA ALA A 124 7.24 -0.55 -7.51
C ALA A 124 8.70 -0.07 -7.54
N GLU A 125 8.89 1.24 -7.70
CA GLU A 125 10.20 1.90 -7.68
C GLU A 125 10.32 2.85 -6.49
N ILE A 126 11.54 3.13 -6.04
CA ILE A 126 11.76 4.13 -4.99
C ILE A 126 11.53 5.52 -5.58
N GLU A 127 10.61 6.27 -5.00
CA GLU A 127 10.30 7.64 -5.44
C GLU A 127 10.18 8.59 -4.25
N LEU A 128 10.46 9.88 -4.48
CA LEU A 128 10.18 10.91 -3.50
C LEU A 128 8.66 11.08 -3.34
N PRO A 129 8.12 10.99 -2.12
CA PRO A 129 6.69 11.13 -1.93
C PRO A 129 6.22 12.55 -2.27
N PRO A 130 4.98 12.71 -2.74
CA PRO A 130 4.34 14.00 -2.95
C PRO A 130 4.42 14.89 -1.72
N SER A 131 4.55 16.19 -1.96
CA SER A 131 4.60 17.17 -0.88
C SER A 131 3.35 17.06 0.01
N GLY A 132 3.57 16.93 1.31
CA GLY A 132 2.50 16.83 2.30
C GLY A 132 1.96 15.42 2.53
N LEU A 133 2.24 14.43 1.68
CA LEU A 133 1.71 13.06 1.82
C LEU A 133 2.05 12.45 3.19
N LEU A 134 3.33 12.37 3.55
CA LEU A 134 3.77 11.78 4.82
C LEU A 134 3.17 12.51 6.03
N ARG A 135 3.15 13.86 5.98
CA ARG A 135 2.54 14.68 7.04
C ARG A 135 1.04 14.42 7.16
N ALA A 136 0.35 14.22 6.04
CA ALA A 136 -1.07 13.92 6.01
C ALA A 136 -1.36 12.53 6.58
N LEU A 137 -0.47 11.55 6.41
CA LEU A 137 -0.56 10.23 7.05
C LEU A 137 -0.30 10.27 8.57
N GLY A 138 0.38 11.31 9.05
CA GLY A 138 0.92 11.37 10.42
C GLY A 138 2.30 10.75 10.55
N CYS A 139 2.98 10.47 9.43
CA CYS A 139 4.36 10.01 9.40
C CYS A 139 5.30 11.22 9.54
N HIS A 140 6.25 11.12 10.48
CA HIS A 140 7.17 12.22 10.80
C HIS A 140 8.65 11.89 10.55
N GLU A 141 8.96 10.66 10.14
CA GLU A 141 10.31 10.18 9.86
C GLU A 141 10.61 10.09 8.35
N ALA A 142 11.89 10.15 8.01
CA ALA A 142 12.36 9.94 6.64
C ALA A 142 12.34 8.44 6.34
N VAL A 143 11.44 8.02 5.47
CA VAL A 143 11.27 6.61 5.08
C VAL A 143 11.35 6.48 3.57
N PRO A 144 11.99 5.41 3.04
CA PRO A 144 11.89 5.11 1.63
C PRO A 144 10.42 4.86 1.30
N VAL A 145 9.95 5.53 0.24
CA VAL A 145 8.60 5.35 -0.29
C VAL A 145 8.73 4.69 -1.64
N LEU A 146 7.91 3.67 -1.87
CA LEU A 146 7.81 3.01 -3.16
C LEU A 146 6.57 3.51 -3.90
N ARG A 147 6.66 3.57 -5.22
CA ARG A 147 5.59 3.97 -6.11
C ARG A 147 5.31 2.89 -7.16
N SER A 148 4.07 2.42 -7.11
CA SER A 148 3.27 1.67 -8.08
C SER A 148 3.06 2.29 -9.46
N ASP A 149 2.27 1.64 -10.31
CA ASP A 149 1.28 2.34 -11.13
C ASP A 149 0.02 2.67 -10.30
N GLN A 150 -0.36 1.83 -9.34
CA GLN A 150 -1.63 1.99 -8.61
C GLN A 150 -1.50 2.44 -7.15
N ILE A 151 -0.36 2.25 -6.51
CA ILE A 151 -0.23 2.53 -5.07
C ILE A 151 1.02 3.33 -4.73
N TRP A 152 0.94 4.12 -3.67
CA TRP A 152 2.11 4.56 -2.91
C TRP A 152 2.31 3.61 -1.74
N MET A 153 3.54 3.23 -1.41
CA MET A 153 3.85 2.38 -0.27
C MET A 153 4.87 3.04 0.64
N VAL A 154 4.47 3.30 1.89
CA VAL A 154 5.29 3.88 2.94
C VAL A 154 5.69 2.77 3.90
N ARG A 155 6.99 2.50 4.03
CA ARG A 155 7.48 1.48 4.96
C ARG A 155 7.99 2.13 6.23
N LEU A 156 7.39 1.78 7.37
CA LEU A 156 7.83 2.17 8.71
C LEU A 156 8.68 1.05 9.34
N SER A 157 9.36 1.39 10.44
CA SER A 157 10.27 0.47 11.13
C SER A 157 9.52 -0.48 12.06
N TRP A 158 8.40 -0.04 12.63
CA TRP A 158 7.70 -0.79 13.66
C TRP A 158 6.18 -0.82 13.48
N GLY A 159 5.59 -1.99 13.67
CA GLY A 159 4.14 -2.18 13.52
C GLY A 159 3.27 -1.25 14.37
N LYS A 160 3.71 -0.86 15.58
CA LYS A 160 2.93 0.08 16.40
C LYS A 160 2.89 1.49 15.81
N GLU A 161 3.83 1.88 14.95
CA GLU A 161 3.77 3.15 14.25
C GLU A 161 2.63 3.15 13.24
N VAL A 162 2.45 2.04 12.51
CA VAL A 162 1.33 1.83 11.58
C VAL A 162 0.00 1.90 12.33
N GLU A 163 -0.08 1.22 13.48
CA GLU A 163 -1.27 1.26 14.35
C GLU A 163 -1.58 2.67 14.86
N ALA A 164 -0.55 3.45 15.19
CA ALA A 164 -0.67 4.79 15.75
C ALA A 164 -0.97 5.89 14.71
N LEU A 165 -0.96 5.59 13.41
CA LEU A 165 -1.23 6.60 12.39
C LEU A 165 -2.59 7.26 12.60
N THR A 166 -2.61 8.58 12.52
CA THR A 166 -3.82 9.40 12.51
C THR A 166 -3.89 10.21 11.20
N PRO A 167 -4.28 9.57 10.08
CA PRO A 167 -4.30 10.24 8.80
C PRO A 167 -5.35 11.35 8.77
N ASN A 168 -5.00 12.47 8.15
CA ASN A 168 -5.91 13.55 7.83
C ASN A 168 -6.35 13.41 6.37
N MET A 169 -7.56 12.85 6.17
CA MET A 169 -8.10 12.57 4.83
C MET A 169 -8.22 13.81 3.94
N SER A 170 -8.57 14.96 4.52
CA SER A 170 -8.64 16.22 3.77
C SER A 170 -7.27 16.63 3.24
N ARG A 171 -6.21 16.49 4.04
CA ARG A 171 -4.84 16.76 3.61
C ARG A 171 -4.28 15.70 2.65
N LEU A 172 -4.73 14.45 2.74
CA LEU A 172 -4.38 13.43 1.76
C LEU A 172 -4.91 13.82 0.38
N LEU A 173 -6.17 14.27 0.31
CA LEU A 173 -6.78 14.73 -0.95
C LEU A 173 -6.11 15.99 -1.54
N GLU A 174 -5.33 16.74 -0.76
CA GLU A 174 -4.54 17.87 -1.25
C GLU A 174 -3.20 17.44 -1.89
N ALA A 175 -2.75 16.20 -1.64
CA ALA A 175 -1.50 15.69 -2.21
C ALA A 175 -1.72 15.26 -3.66
N ASP A 176 -0.84 15.73 -4.54
CA ASP A 176 -0.77 15.28 -5.93
C ASP A 176 -0.06 13.93 -5.99
N VAL A 177 -0.84 12.85 -5.93
CA VAL A 177 -0.32 11.48 -5.93
C VAL A 177 -0.06 10.92 -7.34
N GLY A 178 -0.35 11.69 -8.39
CA GLY A 178 -0.28 11.25 -9.78
C GLY A 178 -1.51 10.46 -10.24
N ASP A 179 -1.68 10.41 -11.57
CA ASP A 179 -2.80 9.71 -12.20
C ASP A 179 -2.74 8.19 -11.96
N GLY A 180 -3.91 7.56 -11.84
CA GLY A 180 -4.04 6.11 -11.70
C GLY A 180 -3.82 5.57 -10.28
N VAL A 181 -3.38 6.41 -9.33
CA VAL A 181 -3.25 6.01 -7.92
C VAL A 181 -4.61 5.73 -7.29
N LEU A 182 -4.73 4.54 -6.73
CA LEU A 182 -5.88 4.11 -5.93
C LEU A 182 -5.73 4.54 -4.46
N GLY A 183 -4.51 4.47 -3.91
CA GLY A 183 -4.28 4.79 -2.51
C GLY A 183 -2.84 4.63 -2.04
N VAL A 184 -2.69 4.68 -0.73
CA VAL A 184 -1.41 4.63 -0.03
C VAL A 184 -1.45 3.48 0.99
N ALA A 185 -0.56 2.50 0.80
CA ALA A 185 -0.27 1.47 1.80
C ALA A 185 0.78 2.00 2.79
N VAL A 186 0.54 1.84 4.09
CA VAL A 186 1.55 2.06 5.12
C VAL A 186 1.80 0.75 5.83
N THR A 187 3.03 0.25 5.76
CA THR A 187 3.40 -1.11 6.19
C THR A 187 4.61 -1.09 7.09
N ALA A 188 4.76 -2.11 7.92
CA ALA A 188 5.94 -2.34 8.75
C ALA A 188 6.12 -3.84 9.02
N PRO A 189 7.35 -4.29 9.39
CA PRO A 189 7.55 -5.65 9.88
C PRO A 189 6.58 -5.99 11.01
N GLY A 190 6.07 -7.21 10.97
CA GLY A 190 5.14 -7.75 11.94
C GLY A 190 5.85 -8.20 13.21
N GLY A 191 5.11 -8.90 14.07
CA GLY A 191 5.66 -9.55 15.25
C GLY A 191 4.75 -10.67 15.72
N GLY A 192 5.33 -11.72 16.31
CA GLY A 192 4.59 -12.92 16.70
C GLY A 192 4.27 -13.79 15.48
N ASP A 193 2.98 -13.96 15.19
CA ASP A 193 2.46 -14.92 14.20
C ASP A 193 2.24 -14.32 12.80
N VAL A 194 2.64 -13.06 12.58
CA VAL A 194 2.41 -12.32 11.33
C VAL A 194 3.72 -11.74 10.78
N ASP A 195 3.88 -11.76 9.46
CA ASP A 195 5.10 -11.30 8.80
C ASP A 195 5.16 -9.77 8.67
N PHE A 196 4.01 -9.12 8.48
CA PHE A 196 3.89 -7.66 8.41
C PHE A 196 2.52 -7.17 8.86
N VAL A 197 2.44 -5.89 9.18
CA VAL A 197 1.18 -5.17 9.40
C VAL A 197 1.03 -4.07 8.36
N SER A 198 -0.20 -3.85 7.89
CA SER A 198 -0.48 -2.84 6.87
C SER A 198 -1.80 -2.11 7.13
N ARG A 199 -1.84 -0.84 6.75
CA ARG A 199 -3.06 -0.03 6.62
C ARG A 199 -3.08 0.58 5.23
N PHE A 200 -4.26 0.64 4.62
CA PHE A 200 -4.42 1.15 3.26
C PHE A 200 -5.44 2.29 3.23
N PHE A 201 -5.00 3.45 2.74
CA PHE A 201 -5.80 4.68 2.68
C PHE A 201 -6.08 5.03 1.23
N ALA A 202 -7.35 5.09 0.84
CA ALA A 202 -7.76 5.24 -0.56
C ALA A 202 -8.79 6.38 -0.77
N PRO A 203 -8.59 7.57 -0.18
CA PRO A 203 -9.59 8.64 -0.20
C PRO A 203 -9.91 9.12 -1.62
N TRP A 204 -8.98 9.01 -2.58
CA TRP A 204 -9.16 9.38 -3.98
C TRP A 204 -10.20 8.53 -4.71
N VAL A 205 -10.43 7.29 -4.23
CA VAL A 205 -11.47 6.38 -4.77
C VAL A 205 -12.67 6.27 -3.84
N GLY A 206 -12.83 7.22 -2.91
CA GLY A 206 -13.99 7.35 -2.03
C GLY A 206 -13.95 6.49 -0.77
N ILE A 207 -12.80 5.87 -0.45
CA ILE A 207 -12.66 4.99 0.72
C ILE A 207 -11.60 5.56 1.67
N PRO A 208 -11.98 6.13 2.82
CA PRO A 208 -11.01 6.71 3.75
C PRO A 208 -9.91 5.73 4.18
N GLU A 209 -10.31 4.50 4.54
CA GLU A 209 -9.40 3.42 4.93
C GLU A 209 -10.05 2.08 4.55
N VAL A 210 -9.30 1.20 3.89
CA VAL A 210 -9.71 -0.18 3.66
C VAL A 210 -9.34 -1.01 4.89
N LEU A 211 -10.23 -1.93 5.27
CA LEU A 211 -10.11 -2.72 6.49
C LEU A 211 -8.72 -3.38 6.62
N LYS A 212 -8.15 -3.30 7.84
CA LYS A 212 -6.81 -3.78 8.20
C LYS A 212 -6.53 -5.18 7.64
N SER A 213 -5.64 -5.29 6.66
CA SER A 213 -5.08 -6.57 6.27
C SER A 213 -3.96 -6.93 7.25
N VAL A 214 -4.31 -7.74 8.25
CA VAL A 214 -3.33 -8.54 8.98
C VAL A 214 -3.26 -9.86 8.23
N LEU A 215 -2.15 -10.13 7.55
CA LEU A 215 -1.95 -11.45 6.95
C LEU A 215 -1.45 -12.38 8.06
N ASP A 216 -2.35 -13.24 8.54
CA ASP A 216 -1.99 -14.38 9.39
C ASP A 216 -1.23 -15.42 8.55
N ARG A 217 -0.19 -16.02 9.12
CA ARG A 217 0.44 -17.20 8.53
C ARG A 217 -0.57 -18.34 8.49
N HIS A 218 -0.98 -18.75 7.29
CA HIS A 218 -1.59 -20.05 7.10
C HIS A 218 -0.48 -21.09 6.89
N ASP A 219 -0.33 -22.00 7.85
CA ASP A 219 0.48 -23.21 7.73
C ASP A 219 -0.10 -24.10 6.61
N GLY A 220 0.28 -23.84 5.36
CA GLY A 220 -0.23 -24.61 4.23
C GLY A 220 0.33 -24.15 2.89
N GLY A 221 1.38 -24.83 2.43
CA GLY A 221 1.85 -24.74 1.05
C GLY A 221 2.84 -23.60 0.83
N ARG A 222 4.12 -23.98 0.74
CA ARG A 222 5.21 -23.13 0.27
C ARG A 222 4.88 -22.67 -1.15
N ALA A 223 4.35 -21.45 -1.31
CA ALA A 223 4.47 -20.73 -2.56
C ALA A 223 5.96 -20.48 -2.76
N ASP A 224 6.50 -20.86 -3.93
CA ASP A 224 7.93 -20.72 -4.23
C ASP A 224 8.43 -19.33 -3.82
N ASP A 225 9.47 -19.35 -2.98
CA ASP A 225 10.00 -18.23 -2.20
C ASP A 225 10.13 -16.94 -3.04
N VAL A 226 9.27 -15.95 -2.79
CA VAL A 226 9.72 -14.55 -2.87
C VAL A 226 10.44 -14.31 -1.56
N ASP A 227 11.76 -14.38 -1.61
CA ASP A 227 12.64 -14.34 -0.45
C ASP A 227 12.35 -13.08 0.39
N ALA A 228 11.70 -13.25 1.54
CA ALA A 228 11.48 -12.19 2.51
C ALA A 228 12.79 -11.68 3.14
N ASP A 229 13.92 -12.34 2.81
CA ASP A 229 15.28 -11.97 3.17
C ASP A 229 16.03 -11.23 2.04
N ALA A 230 15.34 -10.73 1.00
CA ALA A 230 15.92 -9.72 0.12
C ALA A 230 16.05 -8.37 0.86
N ILE A 231 16.98 -8.32 1.81
CA ILE A 231 17.61 -7.08 2.24
C ILE A 231 18.28 -6.54 0.98
N VAL A 232 17.68 -5.51 0.37
CA VAL A 232 18.46 -4.59 -0.44
C VAL A 232 19.43 -3.95 0.54
N GLU A 233 20.63 -4.51 0.65
CA GLU A 233 21.71 -3.83 1.32
C GLU A 233 21.89 -2.54 0.56
N LEU A 234 21.40 -1.44 1.14
CA LEU A 234 21.86 -0.11 0.82
C LEU A 234 23.30 0.00 1.33
N GLY A 235 24.17 -0.78 0.70
CA GLY A 235 25.59 -0.61 0.80
C GLY A 235 25.92 0.82 0.37
N PRO A 236 27.10 1.32 0.75
CA PRO A 236 27.44 2.67 0.39
C PRO A 236 27.39 2.82 -1.13
N LEU A 237 26.54 3.75 -1.59
CA LEU A 237 26.38 4.11 -2.99
C LEU A 237 27.75 4.34 -3.56
N ASP A 238 28.08 3.69 -4.68
CA ASP A 238 29.31 4.01 -5.37
C ASP A 238 29.31 5.46 -5.89
N LEU A 239 30.46 5.89 -6.40
CA LEU A 239 30.64 7.27 -6.83
C LEU A 239 29.72 7.63 -8.01
N ASP A 240 29.41 6.67 -8.88
CA ASP A 240 28.56 6.88 -10.06
C ASP A 240 27.09 7.01 -9.66
N ALA A 241 26.60 6.16 -8.76
CA ALA A 241 25.28 6.27 -8.14
C ALA A 241 25.15 7.56 -7.32
N THR A 242 26.21 7.98 -6.63
CA THR A 242 26.25 9.27 -5.94
C THR A 242 26.15 10.43 -6.95
N ALA A 243 26.88 10.36 -8.06
CA ALA A 243 26.86 11.38 -9.12
C ALA A 243 25.50 11.52 -9.80
N ALA A 244 24.75 10.42 -9.94
CA ALA A 244 23.38 10.44 -10.44
C ALA A 244 22.43 11.24 -9.53
N ILE A 245 22.69 11.29 -8.21
CA ILE A 245 21.83 11.92 -7.21
C ILE A 245 22.20 13.39 -6.97
N VAL A 246 23.49 13.70 -6.80
CA VAL A 246 23.96 15.05 -6.41
C VAL A 246 24.64 15.83 -7.53
N GLY A 247 24.72 15.23 -8.72
CA GLY A 247 25.43 15.78 -9.88
C GLY A 247 26.94 15.45 -9.85
N PRO A 248 27.57 15.33 -11.03
CA PRO A 248 28.94 14.84 -11.17
C PRO A 248 30.00 15.76 -10.53
N GLU A 249 29.72 17.05 -10.41
CA GLU A 249 30.65 18.03 -9.84
C GLU A 249 30.81 17.90 -8.32
N ARG A 250 29.79 17.39 -7.63
CA ARG A 250 29.74 17.30 -6.15
C ARG A 250 29.84 15.86 -5.63
N ALA A 251 29.74 14.89 -6.53
CA ALA A 251 29.71 13.48 -6.22
C ALA A 251 30.91 13.01 -5.41
N ALA A 252 32.13 13.39 -5.82
CA ALA A 252 33.38 12.95 -5.17
C ALA A 252 33.50 13.44 -3.73
N GLU A 253 33.13 14.69 -3.48
CA GLU A 253 33.19 15.27 -2.14
C GLU A 253 32.10 14.68 -1.22
N LEU A 254 30.85 14.64 -1.70
CA LEU A 254 29.72 14.18 -0.89
C LEU A 254 29.75 12.68 -0.67
N HIS A 255 30.23 11.88 -1.64
CA HIS A 255 30.51 10.45 -1.46
C HIS A 255 31.60 10.23 -0.41
N ALA A 256 32.73 10.95 -0.49
CA ALA A 256 33.82 10.82 0.49
C ALA A 256 33.40 11.23 1.92
N ARG A 257 32.52 12.23 2.04
CA ARG A 257 32.02 12.72 3.34
C ARG A 257 30.89 11.87 3.91
N SER A 258 30.06 11.28 3.05
CA SER A 258 28.99 10.36 3.45
C SER A 258 29.45 8.91 3.62
N GLY A 259 30.64 8.59 3.12
CA GLY A 259 31.11 7.22 2.96
C GLY A 259 30.29 6.43 1.94
N GLY A 260 29.46 7.09 1.11
CA GLY A 260 28.46 6.48 0.23
C GLY A 260 27.11 6.19 0.91
N LEU A 261 26.95 6.47 2.22
CA LEU A 261 25.71 6.19 2.93
C LEU A 261 24.58 7.12 2.47
N PRO A 262 23.48 6.58 1.89
CA PRO A 262 22.41 7.39 1.27
C PRO A 262 21.80 8.43 2.21
N LEU A 263 21.63 8.07 3.49
CA LEU A 263 21.02 8.94 4.50
C LEU A 263 21.94 10.10 4.92
N LEU A 264 23.25 9.86 4.98
CA LEU A 264 24.23 10.91 5.28
C LEU A 264 24.41 11.85 4.08
N LEU A 265 24.36 11.29 2.86
CA LEU A 265 24.39 12.07 1.62
C LEU A 265 23.22 13.05 1.56
N ALA A 266 22.01 12.59 1.90
CA ALA A 266 20.80 13.41 1.97
C ALA A 266 20.85 14.48 3.08
N ALA A 267 21.52 14.21 4.20
CA ALA A 267 21.71 15.20 5.27
C ALA A 267 22.77 16.26 4.91
N LEU A 268 23.84 15.86 4.23
CA LEU A 268 24.95 16.75 3.85
C LEU A 268 24.56 17.73 2.75
N THR A 269 23.69 17.35 1.82
CA THR A 269 23.13 18.26 0.80
C THR A 269 22.26 19.37 1.38
N VAL A 270 21.78 19.22 2.62
CA VAL A 270 20.96 20.20 3.35
C VAL A 270 21.83 21.22 4.11
N THR A 271 23.14 20.99 4.27
CA THR A 271 24.01 21.78 5.17
C THR A 271 25.07 22.64 4.47
N SER A 272 25.14 22.67 3.13
CA SER A 272 26.09 23.55 2.44
C SER A 272 25.51 24.96 2.19
N ASP A 273 26.33 25.95 2.54
CA ASP A 273 26.05 27.37 2.64
C ASP A 273 26.00 28.05 1.25
N ASP A 274 24.81 28.06 0.64
CA ASP A 274 24.61 28.62 -0.71
C ASP A 274 23.43 29.63 -0.77
N GLY A 275 23.18 30.38 0.32
CA GLY A 275 22.24 31.53 0.29
C GLY A 275 20.86 31.28 0.90
N THR A 276 20.75 30.33 1.83
CA THR A 276 19.51 30.12 2.60
C THR A 276 19.26 31.31 3.56
N PRO A 277 18.05 31.91 3.59
CA PRO A 277 17.76 33.06 4.43
C PRO A 277 18.01 32.80 5.93
N THR A 278 18.61 33.76 6.63
CA THR A 278 18.98 33.68 8.06
C THR A 278 17.82 33.26 8.96
N THR A 279 16.58 33.56 8.56
CA THR A 279 15.34 33.15 9.25
C THR A 279 15.13 31.64 9.34
N ILE A 280 15.68 30.86 8.40
CA ILE A 280 15.61 29.39 8.38
C ILE A 280 16.69 28.81 9.30
N HIS A 281 17.90 29.37 9.30
CA HIS A 281 18.95 29.02 10.26
C HIS A 281 18.51 29.28 11.70
N ASP A 282 17.89 30.43 11.97
CA ASP A 282 17.34 30.78 13.28
C ASP A 282 16.15 29.89 13.67
N ALA A 283 15.38 29.38 12.70
CA ALA A 283 14.29 28.44 12.95
C ALA A 283 14.81 27.04 13.31
N ILE A 284 15.91 26.61 12.71
CA ILE A 284 16.58 25.34 13.02
C ILE A 284 17.31 25.43 14.38
N ALA A 285 18.00 26.53 14.66
CA ALA A 285 18.65 26.77 15.96
C ALA A 285 17.64 26.79 17.12
N ARG A 286 16.48 27.46 16.95
CA ARG A 286 15.36 27.40 17.92
C ARG A 286 14.75 26.00 18.06
N ARG A 287 14.78 25.20 17.00
CA ARG A 287 14.28 23.82 17.01
C ARG A 287 15.22 22.87 17.73
N ILE A 288 16.52 23.16 17.73
CA ILE A 288 17.55 22.45 18.51
C ILE A 288 17.48 22.86 20.00
N GLU A 289 17.24 24.13 20.31
CA GLU A 289 17.02 24.60 21.69
C GLU A 289 15.74 24.03 22.33
N THR A 290 14.71 23.75 21.53
CA THR A 290 13.42 23.21 22.03
C THR A 290 13.42 21.70 22.28
N LEU A 291 14.48 20.98 21.88
CA LEU A 291 14.62 19.54 22.09
C LEU A 291 15.19 19.18 23.48
N GLY A 292 15.62 20.17 24.28
CA GLY A 292 15.99 19.98 25.68
C GLY A 292 17.01 18.88 25.91
N VAL A 293 16.76 17.99 26.88
CA VAL A 293 17.72 16.96 27.33
C VAL A 293 18.10 15.95 26.22
N ALA A 294 17.29 15.83 25.16
CA ALA A 294 17.56 14.96 24.01
C ALA A 294 18.68 15.49 23.09
N THR A 295 19.03 16.77 23.21
CA THR A 295 20.11 17.39 22.42
C THR A 295 21.47 16.78 22.76
N THR A 296 21.72 16.43 24.02
CA THR A 296 22.98 15.79 24.45
C THR A 296 23.09 14.34 23.92
N THR A 297 21.97 13.62 23.86
CA THR A 297 21.88 12.26 23.31
C THR A 297 22.10 12.22 21.81
N LEU A 298 21.50 13.17 21.07
CA LEU A 298 21.66 13.28 19.61
C LEU A 298 23.06 13.78 19.21
N SER A 299 23.66 14.69 19.99
CA SER A 299 25.06 15.10 19.79
C SER A 299 26.07 13.98 20.14
N ALA A 300 25.77 13.11 21.10
CA ALA A 300 26.60 11.95 21.42
C ALA A 300 26.49 10.85 20.34
N ALA A 301 25.29 10.58 19.84
CA ALA A 301 25.04 9.65 18.74
C ALA A 301 25.70 10.09 17.43
N ALA A 302 25.81 11.41 17.20
CA ALA A 302 26.53 11.97 16.04
C ALA A 302 28.07 11.83 16.13
N VAL A 303 28.65 11.58 17.31
CA VAL A 303 30.10 11.46 17.52
C VAL A 303 30.58 10.00 17.54
N LEU A 304 29.72 9.03 17.90
CA LEU A 304 30.15 7.67 18.23
C LEU A 304 30.18 6.66 17.05
N GLY A 305 29.74 7.03 15.85
CA GLY A 305 29.82 6.12 14.70
C GLY A 305 28.92 4.88 14.82
N SER A 306 29.07 3.95 13.88
CA SER A 306 28.06 2.97 13.48
C SER A 306 27.77 1.79 14.43
N ASP A 307 28.30 1.74 15.65
CA ASP A 307 27.94 0.70 16.63
C ASP A 307 27.81 1.29 18.04
N VAL A 308 26.66 1.04 18.68
CA VAL A 308 26.42 1.36 20.10
C VAL A 308 26.05 0.07 20.83
N ASP A 309 26.80 -0.24 21.87
CA ASP A 309 26.53 -1.34 22.82
C ASP A 309 25.31 -0.99 23.69
N LEU A 310 24.33 -1.89 23.73
CA LEU A 310 23.04 -1.68 24.39
C LEU A 310 23.10 -1.74 25.92
N ASP A 311 24.22 -2.14 26.53
CA ASP A 311 24.39 -2.13 27.99
C ASP A 311 24.85 -0.75 28.55
N LEU A 312 25.00 0.28 27.69
CA LEU A 312 25.50 1.61 28.06
C LEU A 312 24.47 2.76 27.90
N LEU A 313 23.19 2.43 27.71
CA LEU A 313 22.06 3.31 28.06
C LEU A 313 21.86 3.37 29.58
#